data_AF-A0A2E8RUV1-F1
#
_entry.id   AF-A0A2E8RUV1-F1
#
_cell.length_a   1.000
_cell.length_b   1.000
_cell.length_c   1.000
_cell.angle_alpha   90.00
_cell.angle_beta   90.00
_cell.angle_gamma   90.00
#
_symmetry.space_group_name_H-M   'P 1'
#
loop_
_entity.id
_entity.type
_entity.pdbx_description
1 polymer ?
#
loop_
_entity_poly.entity_id
_entity_poly.type
_entity_poly.pdbx_seq_one_letter_code
_entity_poly.pdbx_strand_id
1 'polypeptide(L)'
;MVGGITRRRVERSHGNGDLCLAPGQWYPRYASRSGTNGLRIEGERVTTRSKKGVALVLAGGRSTRFGRDKARERIWGKSALERVVDAFMSFPRVYVVGGEGPLPKRAKARLIDKDPGAGPLQAVISAFEQLDDSNFFLCSCDVPMLSHGWVRHLVQGMHDEVDACVPRLDGWAQPMVAYYRKESLDHFRQAWADGERSLQHVLKSMDVQWVEAEEAVAAGLDPMQLVDFDTPEQLKQLVNTNTVSVRSGLKIETY
;
A
#
# COMPACT_ATOMS: atom_id res chain seq x y z
N MET A 1 62.81 50.44 -5.54
CA MET A 1 61.59 49.85 -4.98
C MET A 1 61.74 48.34 -4.96
N VAL A 2 61.80 47.78 -3.75
CA VAL A 2 61.47 46.40 -3.30
C VAL A 2 62.11 45.25 -4.13
N GLY A 3 63.12 44.46 -3.70
CA GLY A 3 63.39 43.80 -2.40
C GLY A 3 63.12 42.28 -2.56
N GLY A 4 64.08 41.43 -2.95
CA GLY A 4 64.90 40.56 -2.05
C GLY A 4 64.45 39.08 -2.10
N ILE A 5 65.14 38.17 -2.82
CA ILE A 5 66.01 37.05 -2.35
C ILE A 5 65.49 36.39 -1.04
N THR A 6 65.17 35.09 -0.91
CA THR A 6 66.08 33.92 -0.88
C THR A 6 65.30 32.59 -0.75
N ARG A 7 65.81 31.49 -1.32
CA ARG A 7 65.43 30.09 -1.01
C ARG A 7 66.26 29.53 0.16
N ARG A 8 65.64 28.67 1.00
CA ARG A 8 66.13 27.47 1.75
C ARG A 8 65.17 27.24 2.94
N ARG A 9 64.93 26.06 3.53
CA ARG A 9 65.15 24.60 3.33
C ARG A 9 64.59 23.96 4.64
N VAL A 10 64.37 22.62 4.66
CA VAL A 10 64.37 21.70 5.84
C VAL A 10 63.02 21.61 6.56
N GLU A 11 62.46 20.46 6.94
CA GLU A 11 62.66 19.02 6.67
C GLU A 11 61.52 18.27 7.39
N ARG A 12 61.34 16.99 7.03
CA ARG A 12 60.88 15.86 7.86
C ARG A 12 59.38 15.82 8.24
N SER A 13 58.70 14.67 8.24
CA SER A 13 59.09 13.30 7.93
C SER A 13 57.95 12.31 8.20
N HIS A 14 58.07 11.13 7.56
CA HIS A 14 57.59 9.80 7.95
C HIS A 14 56.14 9.40 7.65
N GLY A 15 56.04 8.29 6.91
CA GLY A 15 54.93 7.34 6.95
C GLY A 15 54.29 7.09 5.58
N ASN A 16 55.03 6.57 4.60
CA ASN A 16 54.98 5.14 4.21
C ASN A 16 53.57 4.59 3.97
N GLY A 17 53.30 4.21 2.72
CA GLY A 17 52.31 3.19 2.42
C GLY A 17 51.60 3.37 1.07
N ASP A 18 52.35 3.25 -0.03
CA ASP A 18 51.78 2.90 -1.32
C ASP A 18 50.98 1.59 -1.21
N LEU A 19 49.81 1.54 -1.85
CA LEU A 19 49.58 0.64 -2.98
C LEU A 19 48.22 0.88 -3.63
N CYS A 20 48.35 1.23 -4.91
CA CYS A 20 47.38 1.34 -5.98
C CYS A 20 46.20 0.35 -5.94
N LEU A 21 45.02 0.79 -6.39
CA LEU A 21 44.40 0.41 -7.69
C LEU A 21 43.26 1.40 -8.03
N ALA A 22 43.17 1.79 -9.30
CA ALA A 22 42.30 2.82 -9.91
C ALA A 22 40.86 2.29 -10.23
N PRO A 23 39.99 2.99 -11.01
CA PRO A 23 39.48 4.36 -10.91
C PRO A 23 37.92 4.44 -10.92
N GLY A 24 37.36 5.54 -10.38
CA GLY A 24 36.15 6.17 -10.93
C GLY A 24 34.78 5.59 -10.53
N GLN A 25 34.19 6.13 -9.45
CA GLN A 25 32.83 6.69 -9.51
C GLN A 25 32.53 7.49 -8.24
N TRP A 26 31.97 8.67 -8.46
CA TRP A 26 31.60 9.66 -7.46
C TRP A 26 30.46 9.17 -6.56
N TYR A 27 30.66 9.26 -5.25
CA TYR A 27 29.57 9.29 -4.26
C TYR A 27 29.85 10.42 -3.27
N PRO A 28 29.02 11.47 -3.18
CA PRO A 28 29.14 12.41 -2.08
C PRO A 28 28.62 11.75 -0.81
N ARG A 29 29.56 11.44 0.10
CA ARG A 29 29.32 11.19 1.52
C ARG A 29 28.73 12.46 2.15
N TYR A 30 27.66 12.27 2.92
CA TYR A 30 27.17 13.23 3.90
C TYR A 30 28.32 13.66 4.82
N ALA A 31 28.63 14.96 4.83
CA ALA A 31 29.45 15.59 5.86
C ALA A 31 28.68 16.77 6.43
N SER A 32 28.33 16.62 7.71
CA SER A 32 27.85 17.68 8.59
C SER A 32 28.78 18.88 8.60
N ARG A 33 28.22 20.10 8.56
CA ARG A 33 28.67 21.20 9.42
C ARG A 33 27.65 22.34 9.47
N SER A 34 27.45 22.77 10.70
CA SER A 34 26.76 23.97 11.18
C SER A 34 27.34 25.26 10.61
N GLY A 35 26.48 26.27 10.45
CA GLY A 35 26.87 27.64 10.13
C GLY A 35 25.67 28.52 9.75
N THR A 36 25.13 29.21 10.75
CA THR A 36 24.03 30.18 10.70
C THR A 36 24.26 31.36 9.75
N ASN A 37 23.25 31.71 8.94
CA ASN A 37 22.63 33.05 8.87
C ASN A 37 21.68 33.17 7.67
N GLY A 38 20.48 33.72 7.90
CA GLY A 38 19.65 34.27 6.82
C GLY A 38 18.20 33.81 6.81
N LEU A 39 17.36 34.61 7.45
CA LEU A 39 15.90 34.64 7.33
C LEU A 39 15.36 34.45 5.90
N ARG A 40 14.40 33.54 5.72
CA ARG A 40 13.03 33.82 5.21
C ARG A 40 12.19 32.55 5.26
N ILE A 41 11.18 32.54 6.12
CA ILE A 41 10.05 31.61 6.02
C ILE A 41 9.00 32.32 5.15
N GLU A 42 8.88 31.90 3.90
CA GLU A 42 7.71 32.19 3.08
C GLU A 42 7.04 30.87 2.72
N GLY A 43 6.03 30.52 3.51
CA GLY A 43 4.68 30.34 3.00
C GLY A 43 4.41 29.34 1.88
N GLU A 44 5.23 28.32 1.64
CA GLU A 44 4.78 27.18 0.84
C GLU A 44 3.97 26.25 1.76
N ARG A 45 2.66 26.50 1.85
CA ARG A 45 1.73 25.43 2.21
C ARG A 45 1.89 24.38 1.12
N VAL A 46 2.64 23.32 1.41
CA VAL A 46 2.40 22.02 0.77
C VAL A 46 0.98 21.64 1.15
N THR A 47 0.01 22.07 0.34
CA THR A 47 -1.34 21.57 0.43
C THR A 47 -1.25 20.12 0.01
N THR A 48 -1.08 19.22 0.97
CA THR A 48 -1.35 17.79 0.76
C THR A 48 -2.80 17.74 0.29
N ARG A 49 -2.99 17.64 -1.03
CA ARG A 49 -4.30 17.44 -1.65
C ARG A 49 -4.75 16.10 -1.09
N SER A 50 -5.58 16.12 -0.04
CA SER A 50 -6.16 14.91 0.52
C SER A 50 -6.88 14.23 -0.65
N LYS A 51 -6.31 13.13 -1.17
CA LYS A 51 -6.94 12.35 -2.23
C LYS A 51 -8.20 11.73 -1.61
N LYS A 52 -9.31 12.46 -1.71
CA LYS A 52 -10.61 12.10 -1.16
C LYS A 52 -11.14 10.91 -1.95
N GLY A 53 -11.67 9.92 -1.23
CA GLY A 53 -12.25 8.74 -1.84
C GLY A 53 -13.15 7.97 -0.89
N VAL A 54 -13.72 6.89 -1.41
CA VAL A 54 -14.50 5.92 -0.64
C VAL A 54 -13.69 4.64 -0.48
N ALA A 55 -13.90 3.89 0.60
CA ALA A 55 -13.40 2.52 0.70
C ALA A 55 -14.56 1.56 0.39
N LEU A 56 -14.30 0.58 -0.48
CA LEU A 56 -15.20 -0.50 -0.84
C LEU A 56 -14.62 -1.80 -0.30
N VAL A 57 -15.28 -2.37 0.70
CA VAL A 57 -14.89 -3.65 1.29
C VAL A 57 -15.80 -4.75 0.76
N LEU A 58 -15.26 -5.64 -0.07
CA LEU A 58 -15.98 -6.80 -0.60
C LEU A 58 -16.12 -7.84 0.50
N ALA A 59 -17.34 -8.03 0.99
CA ALA A 59 -17.69 -9.03 2.00
C ALA A 59 -18.40 -10.26 1.40
N GLY A 60 -18.33 -10.41 0.08
CA GLY A 60 -19.04 -11.42 -0.69
C GLY A 60 -18.11 -12.37 -1.44
N GLY A 61 -18.48 -13.64 -1.44
CA GLY A 61 -17.86 -14.70 -2.23
C GLY A 61 -18.49 -16.03 -1.81
N ARG A 62 -18.89 -16.86 -2.76
CA ARG A 62 -19.34 -18.24 -2.47
C ARG A 62 -18.14 -19.03 -1.97
N SER A 63 -17.84 -18.90 -0.70
CA SER A 63 -16.79 -19.65 -0.03
C SER A 63 -17.29 -21.07 0.25
N THR A 64 -17.58 -21.81 -0.82
CA THR A 64 -17.99 -23.22 -0.75
C THR A 64 -16.92 -24.07 -0.05
N ARG A 65 -15.65 -23.63 -0.10
CA ARG A 65 -14.49 -24.28 0.53
C ARG A 65 -14.35 -24.00 2.03
N PHE A 66 -14.87 -22.88 2.55
CA PHE A 66 -14.73 -22.51 3.96
C PHE A 66 -15.88 -23.03 4.83
N GLY A 67 -16.99 -23.46 4.22
CA GLY A 67 -18.16 -24.01 4.91
C GLY A 67 -18.92 -23.03 5.80
N ARG A 68 -18.40 -21.82 6.01
CA ARG A 68 -18.94 -20.71 6.80
C ARG A 68 -18.59 -19.37 6.15
N ASP A 69 -19.30 -18.33 6.56
CA ASP A 69 -19.05 -16.94 6.12
C ASP A 69 -17.72 -16.42 6.70
N LYS A 70 -16.67 -16.41 5.87
CA LYS A 70 -15.31 -15.93 6.19
C LYS A 70 -15.31 -14.54 6.81
N ALA A 71 -16.20 -13.65 6.36
CA ALA A 71 -16.29 -12.27 6.84
C ALA A 71 -16.60 -12.19 8.34
N ARG A 72 -17.19 -13.25 8.90
CA ARG A 72 -17.62 -13.37 10.30
C ARG A 72 -16.62 -14.08 11.20
N GLU A 73 -15.55 -14.65 10.65
CA GLU A 73 -14.53 -15.32 11.44
C GLU A 73 -13.86 -14.36 12.41
N ARG A 74 -13.66 -14.80 13.65
CA ARG A 74 -13.18 -13.93 14.74
C ARG A 74 -11.66 -14.01 14.88
N ILE A 75 -11.04 -12.85 14.85
CA ILE A 75 -9.61 -12.65 15.06
C ILE A 75 -9.42 -11.61 16.15
N TRP A 76 -8.80 -12.03 17.26
CA TRP A 76 -8.59 -11.19 18.45
C TRP A 76 -9.86 -10.43 18.88
N GLY A 77 -11.00 -11.12 18.86
CA GLY A 77 -12.29 -10.58 19.33
C GLY A 77 -13.12 -9.82 18.29
N LYS A 78 -12.56 -9.46 17.12
CA LYS A 78 -13.28 -8.78 16.03
C LYS A 78 -13.49 -9.72 14.84
N SER A 79 -14.55 -9.52 14.05
CA SER A 79 -14.70 -10.27 12.80
C SER A 79 -13.65 -9.84 11.77
N ALA A 80 -13.34 -10.69 10.79
CA ALA A 80 -12.45 -10.35 9.67
C ALA A 80 -12.91 -9.07 8.97
N LEU A 81 -14.22 -8.95 8.69
CA LEU A 81 -14.83 -7.75 8.12
C LEU A 81 -14.63 -6.51 9.01
N GLU A 82 -14.86 -6.63 10.32
CA GLU A 82 -14.64 -5.51 11.25
C GLU A 82 -13.17 -5.04 11.24
N ARG A 83 -12.22 -5.97 11.18
CA ARG A 83 -10.79 -5.64 11.13
C ARG A 83 -10.40 -4.90 9.86
N VAL A 84 -10.85 -5.39 8.69
CA VAL A 84 -10.60 -4.72 7.41
C VAL A 84 -11.24 -3.33 7.40
N VAL A 85 -12.50 -3.23 7.85
CA VAL A 85 -13.17 -1.93 7.96
C VAL A 85 -12.42 -1.00 8.91
N ASP A 86 -11.83 -1.46 10.02
CA ASP A 86 -11.07 -0.61 10.92
C ASP A 86 -9.76 -0.04 10.30
N ALA A 87 -9.16 -0.75 9.33
CA ALA A 87 -7.93 -0.29 8.66
C ALA A 87 -8.12 1.03 7.88
N PHE A 88 -9.33 1.27 7.37
CA PHE A 88 -9.64 2.45 6.56
C PHE A 88 -9.90 3.74 7.37
N MET A 89 -9.36 3.89 8.59
CA MET A 89 -9.74 4.96 9.53
C MET A 89 -9.62 6.40 9.00
N SER A 90 -8.77 6.62 7.99
CA SER A 90 -8.65 7.90 7.28
C SER A 90 -9.75 8.16 6.24
N PHE A 91 -10.52 7.15 5.85
CA PHE A 91 -11.58 7.30 4.86
C PHE A 91 -12.86 7.82 5.52
N PRO A 92 -13.47 8.89 4.98
CA PRO A 92 -14.71 9.46 5.52
C PRO A 92 -15.93 8.56 5.27
N ARG A 93 -15.85 7.69 4.24
CA ARG A 93 -16.93 6.79 3.84
C ARG A 93 -16.35 5.42 3.53
N VAL A 94 -16.85 4.41 4.23
CA VAL A 94 -16.56 3.00 3.97
C VAL A 94 -17.85 2.28 3.67
N TYR A 95 -17.90 1.55 2.58
CA TYR A 95 -19.04 0.77 2.17
C TYR A 95 -18.66 -0.70 2.15
N VAL A 96 -19.58 -1.55 2.60
CA VAL A 96 -19.44 -3.00 2.50
C VAL A 96 -20.27 -3.47 1.32
N VAL A 97 -19.69 -4.25 0.41
CA VAL A 97 -20.38 -4.78 -0.77
C VAL A 97 -20.68 -6.26 -0.56
N GLY A 98 -21.95 -6.63 -0.70
CA GLY A 98 -22.40 -8.01 -0.45
C GLY A 98 -22.31 -8.42 1.02
N GLY A 99 -22.34 -9.73 1.28
CA GLY A 99 -22.30 -10.34 2.63
C GLY A 99 -23.59 -10.15 3.44
N GLU A 100 -23.68 -10.86 4.57
CA GLU A 100 -24.84 -10.80 5.48
C GLU A 100 -24.44 -10.35 6.89
N GLY A 101 -25.45 -10.17 7.76
CA GLY A 101 -25.23 -9.87 9.18
C GLY A 101 -24.98 -8.40 9.51
N PRO A 102 -24.58 -8.10 10.76
CA PRO A 102 -24.41 -6.74 11.25
C PRO A 102 -23.26 -6.03 10.52
N LEU A 103 -23.45 -4.75 10.22
CA LEU A 103 -22.39 -3.90 9.68
C LEU A 103 -21.43 -3.47 10.80
N PRO A 104 -20.11 -3.45 10.54
CA PRO A 104 -19.16 -2.82 11.46
C PRO A 104 -19.53 -1.36 11.71
N LYS A 105 -19.29 -0.87 12.93
CA LYS A 105 -19.68 0.50 13.34
C LYS A 105 -19.19 1.62 12.42
N ARG A 106 -18.04 1.41 11.77
CA ARG A 106 -17.40 2.40 10.89
C ARG A 106 -17.86 2.29 9.42
N ALA A 107 -18.57 1.23 9.07
CA ALA A 107 -19.18 1.09 7.76
C ALA A 107 -20.39 2.01 7.67
N LYS A 108 -20.45 2.82 6.61
CA LYS A 108 -21.54 3.75 6.36
C LYS A 108 -22.82 3.03 5.94
N ALA A 109 -22.68 2.04 5.05
CA ALA A 109 -23.80 1.26 4.55
C ALA A 109 -23.31 -0.06 3.93
N ARG A 110 -24.25 -0.99 3.73
CA ARG A 110 -24.09 -2.15 2.86
C ARG A 110 -24.63 -1.79 1.48
N LEU A 111 -23.86 -2.06 0.44
CA LEU A 111 -24.30 -1.97 -0.94
C LEU A 111 -24.74 -3.36 -1.41
N ILE A 112 -25.89 -3.40 -2.06
CA ILE A 112 -26.43 -4.64 -2.63
C ILE A 112 -25.70 -4.89 -3.94
N ASP A 113 -25.11 -6.07 -4.06
CA ASP A 113 -24.62 -6.59 -5.33
C ASP A 113 -25.82 -7.02 -6.17
N LYS A 114 -26.01 -6.37 -7.33
CA LYS A 114 -27.16 -6.62 -8.20
C LYS A 114 -27.08 -7.95 -8.93
N ASP A 115 -25.89 -8.53 -9.05
CA ASP A 115 -25.68 -9.84 -9.67
C ASP A 115 -24.80 -10.73 -8.79
N PRO A 116 -25.34 -11.22 -7.64
CA PRO A 116 -24.57 -12.01 -6.70
C PRO A 116 -23.97 -13.26 -7.35
N GLY A 117 -22.64 -13.32 -7.37
CA GLY A 117 -21.89 -14.45 -7.91
C GLY A 117 -21.38 -14.27 -9.34
N ALA A 118 -21.59 -13.09 -9.93
CA ALA A 118 -20.89 -12.62 -11.14
C ALA A 118 -19.39 -12.39 -10.96
N GLY A 119 -18.94 -12.27 -9.70
CA GLY A 119 -17.55 -12.07 -9.33
C GLY A 119 -17.23 -10.64 -8.88
N PRO A 120 -16.01 -10.41 -8.38
CA PRO A 120 -15.64 -9.13 -7.74
C PRO A 120 -15.65 -7.96 -8.72
N LEU A 121 -15.42 -8.19 -10.01
CA LEU A 121 -15.48 -7.17 -11.05
C LEU A 121 -16.87 -6.53 -11.13
N GLN A 122 -17.93 -7.34 -11.15
CA GLN A 122 -19.29 -6.82 -11.21
C GLN A 122 -19.75 -6.19 -9.90
N ALA A 123 -19.27 -6.71 -8.76
CA ALA A 123 -19.52 -6.09 -7.46
C ALA A 123 -18.95 -4.66 -7.39
N VAL A 124 -17.77 -4.43 -7.99
CA VAL A 124 -17.19 -3.09 -8.13
C VAL A 124 -18.09 -2.20 -8.99
N ILE A 125 -18.43 -2.63 -10.20
CA ILE A 125 -19.28 -1.84 -11.12
C ILE A 125 -20.63 -1.49 -10.47
N SER A 126 -21.31 -2.48 -9.88
CA SER A 126 -22.60 -2.29 -9.18
C SER A 126 -22.50 -1.35 -7.99
N ALA A 127 -21.39 -1.35 -7.27
CA ALA A 127 -21.15 -0.44 -6.17
C ALA A 127 -21.02 1.01 -6.67
N PHE A 128 -20.33 1.23 -7.80
CA PHE A 128 -20.16 2.58 -8.36
C PHE A 128 -21.43 3.17 -8.94
N GLU A 129 -22.38 2.37 -9.41
CA GLU A 129 -23.70 2.87 -9.78
C GLU A 129 -24.48 3.48 -8.61
N GLN A 130 -24.08 3.19 -7.35
CA GLN A 130 -24.72 3.67 -6.13
C GLN A 130 -23.92 4.76 -5.42
N LEU A 131 -22.75 5.12 -5.94
CA LEU A 131 -21.80 6.03 -5.30
C LEU A 131 -21.47 7.21 -6.20
N ASP A 132 -21.13 8.34 -5.61
CA ASP A 132 -20.64 9.50 -6.35
C ASP A 132 -19.29 9.21 -6.99
N ASP A 133 -19.04 9.71 -8.21
CA ASP A 133 -17.80 9.67 -8.99
C ASP A 133 -16.55 10.09 -8.17
N SER A 134 -16.06 9.17 -7.35
CA SER A 134 -14.97 9.36 -6.38
C SER A 134 -13.90 8.31 -6.60
N ASN A 135 -12.64 8.67 -6.40
CA ASN A 135 -11.58 7.68 -6.28
C ASN A 135 -11.93 6.68 -5.17
N PHE A 136 -11.39 5.48 -5.27
CA PHE A 136 -11.78 4.42 -4.37
C PHE A 136 -10.66 3.49 -4.00
N PHE A 137 -10.71 3.03 -2.76
CA PHE A 137 -9.91 1.91 -2.33
C PHE A 137 -10.76 0.65 -2.38
N LEU A 138 -10.33 -0.36 -3.12
CA LEU A 138 -10.95 -1.67 -3.15
C LEU A 138 -10.22 -2.61 -2.19
N CYS A 139 -10.98 -3.26 -1.32
CA CYS A 139 -10.44 -4.19 -0.34
C CYS A 139 -11.30 -5.46 -0.24
N SER A 140 -10.69 -6.65 -0.25
CA SER A 140 -11.40 -7.87 0.14
C SER A 140 -11.46 -8.01 1.67
N CYS A 141 -12.49 -8.67 2.20
CA CYS A 141 -12.60 -8.94 3.64
C CYS A 141 -11.67 -10.07 4.13
N ASP A 142 -11.01 -10.79 3.21
CA ASP A 142 -10.09 -11.89 3.48
C ASP A 142 -8.66 -11.46 3.82
N VAL A 143 -8.36 -10.15 3.83
CA VAL A 143 -7.06 -9.60 4.26
C VAL A 143 -7.13 -8.92 5.64
N PRO A 144 -7.50 -9.63 6.72
CA PRO A 144 -7.83 -9.04 8.03
C PRO A 144 -6.64 -8.45 8.78
N MET A 145 -5.42 -8.63 8.25
CA MET A 145 -4.19 -8.08 8.79
C MET A 145 -3.84 -6.72 8.18
N LEU A 146 -4.60 -6.26 7.19
CA LEU A 146 -4.40 -4.96 6.54
C LEU A 146 -4.31 -3.85 7.59
N SER A 147 -3.25 -3.07 7.51
CA SER A 147 -3.02 -1.96 8.43
C SER A 147 -3.42 -0.62 7.82
N HIS A 148 -3.69 0.34 8.69
CA HIS A 148 -3.87 1.73 8.27
C HIS A 148 -2.63 2.30 7.55
N GLY A 149 -1.44 1.79 7.88
CA GLY A 149 -0.19 2.17 7.22
C GLY A 149 -0.20 1.85 5.72
N TRP A 150 -0.61 0.63 5.35
CA TRP A 150 -0.79 0.20 3.97
C TRP A 150 -1.80 1.06 3.22
N VAL A 151 -2.98 1.26 3.84
CA VAL A 151 -4.04 2.10 3.26
C VAL A 151 -3.52 3.51 2.97
N ARG A 152 -2.81 4.12 3.92
CA ARG A 152 -2.23 5.46 3.75
C ARG A 152 -1.16 5.48 2.67
N HIS A 153 -0.28 4.49 2.63
CA HIS A 153 0.83 4.41 1.69
C HIS A 153 0.33 4.35 0.24
N LEU A 154 -0.63 3.47 -0.07
CA LEU A 154 -1.18 3.35 -1.42
C LEU A 154 -1.92 4.63 -1.87
N VAL A 155 -2.66 5.26 -0.96
CA VAL A 155 -3.41 6.49 -1.28
C VAL A 155 -2.48 7.70 -1.49
N GLN A 156 -1.48 7.86 -0.62
CA GLN A 156 -0.58 9.02 -0.66
C GLN A 156 0.56 8.85 -1.68
N GLY A 157 0.98 7.60 -1.92
CA GLY A 157 2.06 7.27 -2.84
C GLY A 157 1.63 7.22 -4.30
N MET A 158 0.33 7.09 -4.59
CA MET A 158 -0.17 7.05 -5.96
C MET A 158 0.16 8.36 -6.70
N HIS A 159 0.75 8.25 -7.89
CA HIS A 159 1.03 9.39 -8.78
C HIS A 159 -0.27 9.99 -9.36
N ASP A 160 -0.21 11.23 -9.83
CA ASP A 160 -1.39 11.95 -10.33
C ASP A 160 -1.84 11.52 -11.73
N GLU A 161 -1.02 10.76 -12.45
CA GLU A 161 -1.27 10.32 -13.84
C GLU A 161 -1.49 8.80 -14.01
N VAL A 162 -1.36 7.97 -12.95
CA VAL A 162 -1.64 6.51 -12.97
C VAL A 162 -3.05 6.07 -12.52
N ASP A 163 -3.72 5.19 -13.24
CA ASP A 163 -5.11 4.77 -12.96
C ASP A 163 -5.28 4.05 -11.63
N ALA A 164 -4.26 3.32 -11.20
CA ALA A 164 -4.27 2.54 -9.97
C ALA A 164 -2.90 2.49 -9.29
N CYS A 165 -2.92 2.33 -7.96
CA CYS A 165 -1.78 1.96 -7.14
C CYS A 165 -2.06 0.60 -6.50
N VAL A 166 -1.29 -0.41 -6.91
CA VAL A 166 -1.55 -1.83 -6.62
C VAL A 166 -0.29 -2.47 -6.03
N PRO A 167 -0.35 -3.04 -4.83
CA PRO A 167 0.80 -3.76 -4.29
C PRO A 167 0.97 -5.11 -4.97
N ARG A 168 2.21 -5.60 -4.97
CA ARG A 168 2.57 -6.96 -5.37
C ARG A 168 3.17 -7.71 -4.20
N LEU A 169 2.74 -8.95 -4.04
CA LEU A 169 3.32 -9.90 -3.10
C LEU A 169 3.87 -11.07 -3.91
N ASP A 170 5.16 -11.36 -3.76
CA ASP A 170 5.85 -12.42 -4.50
C ASP A 170 5.64 -12.35 -6.02
N GLY A 171 5.61 -11.13 -6.58
CA GLY A 171 5.36 -10.87 -8.01
C GLY A 171 3.88 -10.94 -8.43
N TRP A 172 2.97 -11.27 -7.52
CA TRP A 172 1.53 -11.33 -7.78
C TRP A 172 0.83 -10.04 -7.37
N ALA A 173 0.12 -9.42 -8.32
CA ALA A 173 -0.66 -8.23 -8.06
C ALA A 173 -1.82 -8.51 -7.09
N GLN A 174 -2.13 -7.52 -6.26
CA GLN A 174 -3.22 -7.57 -5.28
C GLN A 174 -4.33 -6.57 -5.66
N PRO A 175 -5.13 -6.85 -6.71
CA PRO A 175 -6.13 -5.90 -7.21
C PRO A 175 -7.25 -5.60 -6.20
N MET A 176 -7.46 -6.50 -5.24
CA MET A 176 -8.41 -6.33 -4.15
C MET A 176 -7.77 -5.75 -2.88
N VAL A 177 -6.57 -5.16 -2.98
CA VAL A 177 -5.98 -4.31 -1.93
C VAL A 177 -5.31 -3.12 -2.63
N ALA A 178 -6.11 -2.33 -3.33
CA ALA A 178 -5.59 -1.32 -4.25
C ALA A 178 -6.40 -0.02 -4.22
N TYR A 179 -5.72 1.07 -4.56
CA TYR A 179 -6.34 2.38 -4.71
C TYR A 179 -6.48 2.71 -6.20
N TYR A 180 -7.67 3.13 -6.60
CA TYR A 180 -8.05 3.36 -7.98
C TYR A 180 -8.56 4.80 -8.13
N ARG A 181 -8.21 5.42 -9.25
CA ARG A 181 -8.88 6.65 -9.69
C ARG A 181 -10.28 6.35 -10.19
N LYS A 182 -11.17 7.33 -10.09
CA LYS A 182 -12.55 7.18 -10.58
C LYS A 182 -12.60 6.91 -12.08
N GLU A 183 -11.67 7.49 -12.85
CA GLU A 183 -11.58 7.34 -14.30
C GLU A 183 -11.28 5.88 -14.69
N SER A 184 -10.64 5.13 -13.79
CA SER A 184 -10.33 3.71 -14.01
C SER A 184 -11.59 2.85 -14.16
N LEU A 185 -12.79 3.32 -13.72
CA LEU A 185 -14.06 2.59 -13.84
C LEU A 185 -14.42 2.19 -15.26
N ASP A 186 -13.99 2.97 -16.25
CA ASP A 186 -14.28 2.65 -17.65
C ASP A 186 -13.53 1.38 -18.11
N HIS A 187 -12.35 1.11 -17.56
CA HIS A 187 -11.64 -0.16 -17.77
C HIS A 187 -12.40 -1.35 -17.18
N PHE A 188 -13.00 -1.21 -15.99
CA PHE A 188 -13.82 -2.26 -15.40
C PHE A 188 -15.06 -2.53 -16.26
N ARG A 189 -15.75 -1.48 -16.70
CA ARG A 189 -16.95 -1.58 -17.55
C ARG A 189 -16.63 -2.25 -18.89
N GLN A 190 -15.56 -1.82 -19.54
CA GLN A 190 -15.13 -2.37 -20.82
C GLN A 190 -14.75 -3.85 -20.67
N ALA A 191 -13.94 -4.19 -19.67
CA ALA A 191 -13.57 -5.58 -19.40
C ALA A 191 -14.82 -6.46 -19.15
N TRP A 192 -15.78 -5.98 -18.37
CA TRP A 192 -17.04 -6.70 -18.14
C TRP A 192 -17.80 -6.97 -19.44
N ALA A 193 -17.92 -5.95 -20.30
CA ALA A 193 -18.58 -6.02 -21.60
C ALA A 193 -17.90 -7.02 -22.55
N ASP A 194 -16.57 -7.13 -22.47
CA ASP A 194 -15.76 -8.08 -23.24
C ASP A 194 -15.80 -9.52 -22.67
N GLY A 195 -16.59 -9.75 -21.61
CA GLY A 195 -16.74 -11.07 -20.99
C GLY A 195 -15.70 -11.38 -19.91
N GLU A 196 -14.83 -10.44 -19.56
CA GLU A 196 -13.82 -10.62 -18.50
C GLU A 196 -14.48 -10.61 -17.11
N ARG A 197 -13.95 -11.44 -16.20
CA ARG A 197 -14.43 -11.59 -14.81
C ARG A 197 -13.32 -11.44 -13.77
N SER A 198 -12.07 -11.36 -14.21
CA SER A 198 -10.86 -11.28 -13.40
C SER A 198 -10.38 -9.84 -13.27
N LEU A 199 -10.34 -9.34 -12.03
CA LEU A 199 -9.73 -8.05 -11.72
C LEU A 199 -8.25 -7.98 -12.11
N GLN A 200 -7.53 -9.11 -12.04
CA GLN A 200 -6.12 -9.19 -12.48
C GLN A 200 -5.97 -8.85 -13.97
N HIS A 201 -6.93 -9.27 -14.79
CA HIS A 201 -6.90 -8.98 -16.22
C HIS A 201 -7.25 -7.54 -16.53
N VAL A 202 -8.14 -6.91 -15.76
CA VAL A 202 -8.46 -5.49 -15.92
C VAL A 202 -7.22 -4.61 -15.80
N LEU A 203 -6.32 -4.93 -14.85
CA LEU A 203 -5.06 -4.20 -14.65
C LEU A 203 -4.17 -4.12 -15.90
N LYS A 204 -4.28 -5.09 -16.84
CA LYS A 204 -3.50 -5.08 -18.09
C LYS A 204 -3.88 -3.93 -19.01
N SER A 205 -5.06 -3.33 -18.82
CA SER A 205 -5.55 -2.21 -19.61
C SER A 205 -5.30 -0.84 -18.95
N MET A 206 -4.78 -0.81 -17.71
CA MET A 206 -4.59 0.39 -16.91
C MET A 206 -3.12 0.82 -16.88
N ASP A 207 -2.87 2.11 -16.65
CA ASP A 207 -1.57 2.56 -16.14
C ASP A 207 -1.50 2.30 -14.64
N VAL A 208 -0.69 1.31 -14.24
CA VAL A 208 -0.61 0.85 -12.85
C VAL A 208 0.73 1.20 -12.23
N GLN A 209 0.67 1.94 -11.12
CA GLN A 209 1.80 2.05 -10.20
C GLN A 209 1.85 0.81 -9.31
N TRP A 210 2.92 0.04 -9.46
CA TRP A 210 3.17 -1.13 -8.63
C TRP A 210 3.92 -0.74 -7.36
N VAL A 211 3.49 -1.27 -6.22
CA VAL A 211 4.24 -1.21 -4.96
C VAL A 211 4.79 -2.58 -4.68
N GLU A 212 6.09 -2.76 -4.91
CA GLU A 212 6.78 -4.03 -4.70
C GLU A 212 7.06 -4.25 -3.20
N ALA A 213 7.28 -5.51 -2.80
CA ALA A 213 7.46 -5.87 -1.39
C ALA A 213 8.65 -5.16 -0.75
N GLU A 214 9.76 -5.01 -1.48
CA GLU A 214 10.98 -4.34 -1.01
C GLU A 214 10.74 -2.85 -0.75
N GLU A 215 9.99 -2.18 -1.64
CA GLU A 215 9.58 -0.78 -1.48
C GLU A 215 8.72 -0.62 -0.22
N ALA A 216 7.75 -1.52 -0.03
CA ALA A 216 6.88 -1.51 1.13
C ALA A 216 7.68 -1.69 2.45
N VAL A 217 8.62 -2.64 2.48
CA VAL A 217 9.49 -2.86 3.64
C VAL A 217 10.37 -1.64 3.93
N ALA A 218 10.91 -0.99 2.89
CA ALA A 218 11.66 0.25 3.03
C ALA A 218 10.80 1.39 3.61
N ALA A 219 9.50 1.42 3.27
CA ALA A 219 8.51 2.33 3.83
C ALA A 219 8.02 1.93 5.24
N GLY A 220 8.55 0.86 5.82
CA GLY A 220 8.20 0.37 7.16
C GLY A 220 6.87 -0.40 7.22
N LEU A 221 6.40 -0.91 6.09
CA LEU A 221 5.22 -1.76 5.99
C LEU A 221 5.63 -3.24 6.06
N ASP A 222 4.69 -4.06 6.51
CA ASP A 222 4.84 -5.52 6.53
C ASP A 222 4.00 -6.14 5.40
N PRO A 223 4.63 -6.72 4.35
CA PRO A 223 3.91 -7.41 3.28
C PRO A 223 2.99 -8.53 3.76
N MET A 224 3.26 -9.14 4.92
CA MET A 224 2.39 -10.17 5.50
C MET A 224 0.99 -9.64 5.88
N GLN A 225 0.81 -8.33 5.95
CA GLN A 225 -0.48 -7.69 6.18
C GLN A 225 -1.40 -7.72 4.96
N LEU A 226 -0.88 -8.10 3.79
CA LEU A 226 -1.65 -8.23 2.54
C LEU A 226 -2.10 -9.68 2.27
N VAL A 227 -1.66 -10.64 3.06
CA VAL A 227 -1.98 -12.06 2.82
C VAL A 227 -3.43 -12.35 3.15
N ASP A 228 -4.11 -12.98 2.20
CA ASP A 228 -5.49 -13.42 2.32
C ASP A 228 -5.62 -14.74 3.11
N PHE A 229 -6.85 -15.10 3.46
CA PHE A 229 -7.14 -16.44 3.97
C PHE A 229 -8.34 -17.08 3.27
N ASP A 230 -8.11 -18.31 2.83
CA ASP A 230 -9.09 -19.14 2.15
C ASP A 230 -9.55 -20.36 2.95
N THR A 231 -8.85 -20.69 4.03
CA THR A 231 -9.14 -21.83 4.92
C THR A 231 -8.96 -21.49 6.40
N PRO A 232 -9.62 -22.22 7.32
CA PRO A 232 -9.39 -22.05 8.76
C PRO A 232 -7.91 -22.26 9.16
N GLU A 233 -7.19 -23.12 8.46
CA GLU A 233 -5.77 -23.39 8.68
C GLU A 233 -4.91 -22.16 8.33
N GLN A 234 -5.15 -21.53 7.17
CA GLN A 234 -4.49 -20.28 6.79
C GLN A 234 -4.80 -19.16 7.79
N LEU A 235 -6.05 -19.07 8.25
CA LEU A 235 -6.42 -18.10 9.29
C LEU A 235 -5.63 -18.29 10.58
N LYS A 236 -5.47 -19.53 11.06
CA LYS A 236 -4.65 -19.85 12.24
C LYS A 236 -3.19 -19.45 12.02
N GLN A 237 -2.64 -19.73 10.85
CA GLN A 237 -1.27 -19.34 10.49
C GLN A 237 -1.11 -17.82 10.52
N LEU A 238 -2.00 -17.06 9.86
CA LEU A 238 -1.98 -15.59 9.88
C LEU A 238 -2.02 -15.01 11.28
N VAL A 239 -2.89 -15.53 12.13
CA VAL A 239 -3.04 -15.08 13.52
C VAL A 239 -1.78 -15.37 14.32
N ASN A 240 -1.18 -16.55 14.16
CA ASN A 240 0.04 -16.93 14.88
C ASN A 240 1.24 -16.08 14.43
N THR A 241 1.46 -15.94 13.13
CA THR A 241 2.56 -15.14 12.58
C THR A 241 2.46 -13.68 13.03
N ASN A 242 1.27 -13.07 12.92
CA ASN A 242 1.10 -11.68 13.36
C ASN A 242 1.17 -11.52 14.88
N THR A 243 0.74 -12.50 15.66
CA THR A 243 0.90 -12.45 17.13
C THR A 243 2.38 -12.46 17.52
N VAL A 244 3.21 -13.20 16.79
CA VAL A 244 4.67 -13.22 17.00
C VAL A 244 5.28 -11.88 16.60
N SER A 245 4.98 -11.34 15.40
CA SER A 245 5.51 -10.04 14.95
C SER A 245 5.15 -8.88 15.88
N VAL A 246 3.91 -8.85 16.40
CA VAL A 246 3.45 -7.83 17.36
C VAL A 246 4.17 -7.95 18.71
N ARG A 247 4.51 -9.16 19.15
CA ARG A 247 5.19 -9.40 20.44
C ARG A 247 6.71 -9.22 20.36
N SER A 248 7.33 -9.48 19.21
CA SER A 248 8.78 -9.46 19.06
C SER A 248 9.32 -8.11 18.62
N GLY A 249 8.51 -7.22 18.03
CA GLY A 249 9.00 -5.96 17.46
C GLY A 249 10.07 -6.15 16.36
N LEU A 250 10.24 -7.38 15.87
CA LEU A 250 11.31 -7.78 14.96
C LEU A 250 10.76 -7.86 13.53
N LYS A 251 11.40 -7.11 12.63
CA LYS A 251 11.34 -7.34 11.18
C LYS A 251 11.86 -8.76 10.91
N ILE A 252 11.01 -9.62 10.36
CA ILE A 252 11.40 -10.97 9.96
C ILE A 252 12.08 -10.82 8.59
N GLU A 253 13.39 -11.07 8.53
CA GLU A 253 14.10 -11.26 7.26
C GLU A 253 13.62 -12.55 6.61
N THR A 254 13.15 -12.46 5.37
CA THR A 254 12.71 -13.59 4.55
C THR A 254 13.92 -14.35 4.01
N TYR A 255 13.85 -15.69 4.06
CA TYR A 255 14.83 -16.64 3.50
C TYR A 255 14.81 -16.69 1.98
#